data_AF-A0A9R0HXD3-F1
#
_entry.id   AF-A0A9R0HXD3-F1
#
_cell.length_a   1.000
_cell.length_b   1.000
_cell.length_c   1.000
_cell.angle_alpha   90.00
_cell.angle_beta   90.00
_cell.angle_gamma   90.00
#
_symmetry.space_group_name_H-M   'P 1'
#
loop_
_entity.id
_entity.type
_entity.pdbx_description
1 polymer ?
#
loop_
_entity_poly.entity_id
_entity_poly.type
_entity_poly.pdbx_seq_one_letter_code
_entity_poly.pdbx_strand_id
1 'polypeptide(L)'
;MDWLGQSQYTEQTVYWSSLSSAISEVVFSKKATVQLLVARWAHFINNTDQYLKYLLYTNVLCHSSMYNHCSGKVEIKYYEVPGYNSTGPAVRNGTKTGNMYPGYTRVNHGKYAVSDVRAHIGTSNLIWDYFYTTAGISFGTYNPAIVSQLQQIFDADWNSPYAVSVEPLQEVDSYSSW
;
A
#
# COMPACT_ATOMS: atom_id res chain seq x y z
N MET A 1 4.17 5.47 -0.11
CA MET A 1 4.25 4.87 1.25
C MET A 1 4.81 3.46 1.18
N ASP A 2 5.62 3.05 2.17
CA ASP A 2 5.98 1.62 2.32
C ASP A 2 4.90 0.87 3.11
N TRP A 3 4.65 -0.38 2.73
CA TRP A 3 3.62 -1.25 3.30
C TRP A 3 4.21 -2.63 3.60
N LEU A 4 3.90 -3.20 4.76
CA LEU A 4 4.24 -4.58 5.09
C LEU A 4 3.32 -5.10 6.21
N GLY A 5 2.75 -6.29 6.03
CA GLY A 5 1.86 -6.95 7.00
C GLY A 5 2.60 -7.67 8.14
N GLN A 6 3.81 -7.23 8.47
CA GLN A 6 4.65 -7.78 9.53
C GLN A 6 5.65 -6.73 10.01
N SER A 7 6.41 -7.04 11.05
CA SER A 7 7.61 -6.29 11.41
C SER A 7 8.76 -6.52 10.41
N GLN A 8 9.63 -5.51 10.31
CA GLN A 8 10.80 -5.49 9.43
C GLN A 8 12.12 -5.55 10.21
N TYR A 9 12.19 -4.96 11.41
CA TYR A 9 13.47 -4.75 12.11
C TYR A 9 13.60 -5.50 13.42
N THR A 10 12.58 -6.26 13.82
CA THR A 10 12.60 -7.08 15.04
C THR A 10 13.37 -8.38 14.83
N GLU A 11 14.05 -8.88 15.88
CA GLU A 11 14.72 -10.18 15.83
C GLU A 11 13.75 -11.33 15.51
N GLN A 12 12.58 -11.33 16.15
CA GLN A 12 11.51 -12.28 15.86
C GLN A 12 10.41 -11.60 15.06
N THR A 13 10.12 -12.10 13.87
CA THR A 13 9.10 -11.53 12.99
C THR A 13 7.73 -11.58 13.65
N VAL A 14 7.07 -10.42 13.71
CA VAL A 14 5.71 -10.27 14.22
C VAL A 14 4.77 -10.14 13.03
N TYR A 15 3.84 -11.08 12.87
CA TYR A 15 2.75 -10.93 11.91
C TYR A 15 1.80 -9.82 12.36
N TRP A 16 1.36 -8.97 11.42
CA TRP A 16 0.55 -7.80 11.72
C TRP A 16 -0.64 -7.67 10.78
N SER A 17 -1.76 -8.26 11.19
CA SER A 17 -3.01 -8.23 10.43
C SER A 17 -3.84 -6.96 10.60
N SER A 18 -3.52 -6.07 11.54
CA SER A 18 -4.45 -4.99 11.93
C SER A 18 -4.92 -4.13 10.76
N LEU A 19 -4.02 -3.79 9.83
CA LEU A 19 -4.37 -2.98 8.66
C LEU A 19 -5.17 -3.77 7.62
N SER A 20 -4.75 -4.99 7.29
CA SER A 20 -5.47 -5.82 6.31
C SER A 20 -6.86 -6.18 6.82
N SER A 21 -6.98 -6.57 8.08
CA SER A 21 -8.27 -6.85 8.73
C SER A 21 -9.19 -5.62 8.74
N ALA A 22 -8.69 -4.43 9.08
CA ALA A 22 -9.50 -3.21 9.06
C ALA A 22 -10.01 -2.87 7.64
N ILE A 23 -9.17 -3.03 6.62
CA ILE A 23 -9.57 -2.83 5.22
C ILE A 23 -10.65 -3.84 4.82
N SER A 24 -10.45 -5.12 5.11
CA SER A 24 -11.44 -6.16 4.81
C SER A 24 -12.76 -5.92 5.56
N GLU A 25 -12.71 -5.49 6.82
CA GLU A 25 -13.91 -5.14 7.59
C GLU A 25 -14.70 -4.01 6.93
N VAL A 26 -14.03 -2.96 6.44
CA VAL A 26 -14.67 -1.84 5.72
C VAL A 26 -15.33 -2.34 4.43
N VAL A 27 -14.66 -3.19 3.66
CA VAL A 27 -15.20 -3.78 2.43
C VAL A 27 -16.49 -4.56 2.70
N PHE A 28 -16.49 -5.41 3.73
CA PHE A 28 -17.64 -6.27 4.06
C PHE A 28 -18.78 -5.49 4.72
N SER A 29 -18.47 -4.65 5.70
CA SER A 29 -19.49 -4.01 6.55
C SER A 29 -20.05 -2.71 5.96
N LYS A 30 -19.25 -1.96 5.19
CA LYS A 30 -19.64 -0.66 4.63
C LYS A 30 -19.93 -0.71 3.14
N LYS A 31 -19.67 -1.84 2.47
CA LYS A 31 -19.80 -1.99 1.01
C LYS A 31 -19.00 -0.92 0.25
N ALA A 32 -17.90 -0.47 0.85
CA ALA A 32 -17.08 0.60 0.32
C ALA A 32 -15.99 0.06 -0.62
N THR A 33 -15.53 0.92 -1.52
CA THR A 33 -14.30 0.67 -2.27
C THR A 33 -13.12 1.26 -1.48
N VAL A 34 -12.13 0.44 -1.16
CA VAL A 34 -10.87 0.88 -0.56
C VAL A 34 -9.80 0.88 -1.62
N GLN A 35 -9.23 2.05 -1.91
CA GLN A 35 -8.13 2.21 -2.85
C GLN A 35 -6.83 2.36 -2.10
N LEU A 36 -5.87 1.47 -2.35
CA LEU A 36 -4.56 1.47 -1.71
C LEU A 36 -3.46 1.73 -2.73
N LEU A 37 -2.72 2.81 -2.52
CA LEU A 37 -1.59 3.19 -3.36
C LEU A 37 -0.27 2.99 -2.62
N VAL A 38 0.56 2.07 -3.09
CA VAL A 38 1.82 1.68 -2.44
C VAL A 38 2.99 2.08 -3.31
N ALA A 39 4.02 2.69 -2.73
CA ALA A 39 5.16 3.12 -3.53
C ALA A 39 6.01 1.92 -3.96
N ARG A 40 6.37 1.87 -5.24
CA ARG A 40 7.34 0.90 -5.77
C ARG A 40 8.57 1.66 -6.27
N TRP A 41 9.71 1.37 -5.66
CA TRP A 41 10.95 2.12 -5.82
C TRP A 41 12.18 1.21 -5.68
N ALA A 42 13.39 1.71 -5.90
CA ALA A 42 14.62 0.89 -5.85
C ALA A 42 14.86 0.16 -4.51
N HIS A 43 14.21 0.61 -3.43
CA HIS A 43 14.30 0.02 -2.09
C HIS A 43 12.99 -0.66 -1.66
N PHE A 44 12.17 -1.11 -2.63
CA PHE A 44 10.91 -1.80 -2.36
C PHE A 44 11.14 -3.01 -1.46
N ILE A 45 10.34 -3.11 -0.39
CA ILE A 45 10.52 -4.14 0.63
C ILE A 45 10.11 -5.49 0.06
N ASN A 46 10.99 -6.49 0.19
CA ASN A 46 10.71 -7.84 -0.25
C ASN A 46 9.45 -8.40 0.45
N ASN A 47 8.70 -9.27 -0.22
CA ASN A 47 7.41 -9.81 0.22
C ASN A 47 6.21 -8.85 0.27
N THR A 48 6.39 -7.53 0.13
CA THR A 48 5.26 -6.58 0.08
C THR A 48 4.22 -7.00 -0.95
N ASP A 49 4.66 -7.43 -2.13
CA ASP A 49 3.79 -7.94 -3.21
C ASP A 49 2.87 -9.07 -2.75
N GLN A 50 3.38 -10.03 -1.96
CA GLN A 50 2.58 -11.15 -1.45
C GLN A 50 1.52 -10.69 -0.45
N TYR A 51 1.84 -9.73 0.42
CA TYR A 51 0.87 -9.17 1.36
C TYR A 51 -0.23 -8.38 0.64
N LEU A 52 0.11 -7.63 -0.41
CA LEU A 52 -0.88 -6.89 -1.20
C LEU A 52 -1.78 -7.84 -1.99
N LYS A 53 -1.20 -8.88 -2.59
CA LYS A 53 -1.95 -9.94 -3.27
C LYS A 53 -2.88 -10.70 -2.34
N TYR A 54 -2.43 -11.00 -1.12
CA TYR A 54 -3.28 -11.56 -0.07
C TYR A 54 -4.43 -10.61 0.29
N LEU A 55 -4.18 -9.31 0.43
CA LEU A 55 -5.23 -8.34 0.70
C LEU A 55 -6.25 -8.26 -0.45
N LEU A 56 -5.81 -8.33 -1.72
CA LEU A 56 -6.70 -8.41 -2.87
C LEU A 56 -7.63 -9.64 -2.85
N TYR A 57 -7.22 -10.73 -2.19
CA TYR A 57 -8.07 -11.91 -2.00
C TYR A 57 -9.34 -11.61 -1.17
N THR A 58 -9.39 -10.47 -0.46
CA THR A 58 -10.62 -9.92 0.14
C THR A 58 -11.75 -9.82 -0.89
N ASN A 59 -11.46 -9.49 -2.15
CA ASN A 59 -12.48 -9.40 -3.20
C ASN A 59 -13.11 -10.76 -3.50
N VAL A 60 -12.30 -11.83 -3.53
CA VAL A 60 -12.79 -13.21 -3.70
C VAL A 60 -13.66 -13.59 -2.50
N LEU A 61 -13.19 -13.32 -1.28
CA LEU A 61 -13.93 -13.62 -0.06
C LEU A 61 -15.25 -12.84 0.06
N CYS A 62 -15.29 -11.59 -0.42
CA CYS A 62 -16.50 -10.77 -0.43
C CYS A 62 -17.62 -11.45 -1.24
N HIS A 63 -17.28 -12.14 -2.33
CA HIS A 63 -18.23 -12.81 -3.21
C HIS A 63 -18.35 -14.33 -3.01
N SER A 64 -17.66 -14.91 -2.03
CA SER A 64 -17.52 -16.37 -1.90
C SER A 64 -18.76 -17.09 -1.33
N SER A 65 -19.69 -16.36 -0.70
CA SER A 65 -20.84 -16.95 -0.04
C SER A 65 -22.15 -16.42 -0.61
N MET A 66 -23.07 -17.33 -0.94
CA MET A 66 -24.44 -16.99 -1.37
C MET A 66 -25.24 -16.26 -0.29
N TYR A 67 -24.82 -16.36 0.97
CA TYR A 67 -25.42 -15.65 2.10
C TYR A 67 -24.78 -14.29 2.37
N ASN A 68 -23.69 -13.95 1.67
CA ASN A 68 -23.02 -12.67 1.81
C ASN A 68 -23.44 -11.73 0.68
N HIS A 69 -24.08 -10.61 1.02
CA HIS A 69 -24.43 -9.55 0.08
C HIS A 69 -23.39 -8.43 0.07
N CYS A 70 -22.12 -8.82 0.07
CA CYS A 70 -21.00 -7.91 0.01
C CYS A 70 -20.83 -7.37 -1.42
N SER A 71 -20.64 -6.06 -1.52
CA SER A 71 -20.46 -5.34 -2.79
C SER A 71 -19.35 -4.30 -2.72
N GLY A 72 -18.57 -4.30 -1.63
CA GLY A 72 -17.35 -3.52 -1.53
C GLY A 72 -16.22 -4.17 -2.32
N LYS A 73 -15.09 -3.48 -2.42
CA LYS A 73 -13.89 -4.00 -3.09
C LYS A 73 -12.63 -3.32 -2.57
N VAL A 74 -11.51 -4.02 -2.64
CA VAL A 74 -10.16 -3.45 -2.52
C VAL A 74 -9.58 -3.31 -3.92
N GLU A 75 -9.04 -2.14 -4.22
CA GLU A 75 -8.21 -1.91 -5.40
C GLU A 75 -6.81 -1.52 -4.92
N ILE A 76 -5.78 -2.12 -5.49
CA ILE A 76 -4.39 -1.83 -5.10
C ILE A 76 -3.59 -1.49 -6.35
N LYS A 77 -2.82 -0.41 -6.26
CA LYS A 77 -1.85 -0.01 -7.28
C LYS A 77 -0.48 0.23 -6.66
N TYR A 78 0.56 -0.14 -7.39
CA TYR A 78 1.91 0.38 -7.22
C TYR A 78 1.97 1.80 -7.77
N TYR A 79 2.78 2.66 -7.13
CA TYR A 79 3.09 3.99 -7.64
C TYR A 79 4.58 4.11 -7.96
N GLU A 80 4.88 4.29 -9.24
CA GLU A 80 6.21 4.22 -9.83
C GLU A 80 6.56 5.53 -10.52
N VAL A 81 7.26 6.40 -9.79
CA VAL A 81 7.74 7.65 -10.39
C VAL A 81 8.79 7.36 -11.48
N PRO A 82 8.92 8.20 -12.52
CA PRO A 82 9.92 8.02 -13.55
C PRO A 82 11.33 7.86 -12.96
N GLY A 83 12.04 6.82 -13.39
CA GLY A 83 13.38 6.51 -12.90
C GLY A 83 13.45 5.94 -11.48
N TYR A 84 12.35 5.43 -10.91
CA TYR A 84 12.30 4.83 -9.57
C TYR A 84 13.35 3.74 -9.33
N ASN A 85 13.75 3.00 -10.38
CA ASN A 85 14.73 1.91 -10.34
C ASN A 85 16.13 2.33 -10.84
N SER A 86 16.32 3.61 -11.16
CA SER A 86 17.55 4.17 -11.72
C SER A 86 18.24 5.10 -10.72
N THR A 87 18.16 4.77 -9.43
CA THR A 87 18.67 5.58 -8.32
C THR A 87 19.85 4.92 -7.62
N GLY A 88 20.86 5.69 -7.23
CA GLY A 88 21.94 5.20 -6.39
C GLY A 88 23.22 6.04 -6.53
N PRO A 89 24.37 5.55 -6.04
CA PRO A 89 25.63 6.26 -6.19
C PRO A 89 26.01 6.32 -7.68
N ALA A 90 26.54 7.46 -8.14
CA ALA A 90 26.99 7.61 -9.54
C ALA A 90 28.21 6.74 -9.86
N VAL A 91 29.06 6.49 -8.86
CA VAL A 91 30.25 5.64 -8.95
C VAL A 91 30.28 4.69 -7.75
N ARG A 92 30.60 3.42 -7.99
CA ARG A 92 30.80 2.40 -6.95
C ARG A 92 32.11 1.67 -7.23
N ASN A 93 33.03 1.64 -6.27
CA ASN A 93 34.35 1.02 -6.44
C ASN A 93 35.11 1.49 -7.69
N GLY A 94 35.01 2.79 -8.00
CA GLY A 94 35.69 3.41 -9.16
C GLY A 94 34.98 3.22 -10.51
N THR A 95 33.88 2.46 -10.60
CA THR A 95 33.12 2.27 -11.84
C THR A 95 31.80 3.04 -11.83
N LYS A 96 31.41 3.61 -12.98
CA LYS A 96 30.10 4.26 -13.15
C LYS A 96 29.00 3.21 -13.05
N THR A 97 27.97 3.49 -12.25
CA THR A 97 26.87 2.55 -11.99
C THR A 97 25.75 2.62 -13.02
N GLY A 98 25.68 3.70 -13.80
CA GLY A 98 24.57 3.97 -14.71
C GLY A 98 23.32 4.54 -14.03
N ASN A 99 23.35 4.78 -12.71
CA ASN A 99 22.25 5.45 -12.02
C ASN A 99 22.07 6.88 -12.54
N MET A 100 20.84 7.20 -12.93
CA MET A 100 20.47 8.52 -13.44
C MET A 100 20.19 9.51 -12.31
N TYR A 101 19.72 9.02 -11.17
CA TYR A 101 19.32 9.84 -10.03
C TYR A 101 20.08 9.47 -8.75
N PRO A 102 20.22 10.40 -7.79
CA PRO A 102 20.77 10.08 -6.47
C PRO A 102 19.93 8.99 -5.76
N GLY A 103 20.56 8.29 -4.81
CA GLY A 103 19.87 7.29 -4.00
C GLY A 103 18.71 7.91 -3.20
N TYR A 104 17.64 7.13 -3.00
CA TYR A 104 16.48 7.49 -2.19
C TYR A 104 15.65 8.70 -2.66
N THR A 105 15.87 9.25 -3.86
CA THR A 105 15.15 10.46 -4.31
C THR A 105 13.91 10.21 -5.17
N ARG A 106 13.70 8.99 -5.68
CA ARG A 106 12.62 8.69 -6.64
C ARG A 106 11.59 7.76 -6.01
N VAL A 107 10.73 8.31 -5.17
CA VAL A 107 9.70 7.57 -4.43
C VAL A 107 8.53 8.48 -4.07
N ASN A 108 7.29 7.97 -4.17
CA ASN A 108 6.14 8.60 -3.50
C ASN A 108 6.18 8.21 -2.01
N HIS A 109 6.50 9.17 -1.15
CA HIS A 109 6.67 8.91 0.28
C HIS A 109 5.57 9.54 1.15
N GLY A 110 4.43 9.92 0.57
CA GLY A 110 3.28 10.40 1.31
C GLY A 110 2.75 9.34 2.27
N LYS A 111 2.28 9.77 3.45
CA LYS A 111 1.64 8.91 4.44
C LYS A 111 0.33 9.51 4.91
N TYR A 112 -0.76 9.05 4.32
CA TYR A 112 -2.08 9.57 4.61
C TYR A 112 -3.16 8.56 4.28
N ALA A 113 -4.35 8.79 4.84
CA ALA A 113 -5.59 8.13 4.47
C ALA A 113 -6.70 9.18 4.43
N VAL A 114 -7.63 9.03 3.49
CA VAL A 114 -8.76 9.94 3.33
C VAL A 114 -10.03 9.12 3.10
N SER A 115 -11.12 9.55 3.73
CA SER A 115 -12.48 9.08 3.47
C SER A 115 -13.36 10.25 3.03
N ASP A 116 -14.63 9.97 2.77
CA ASP A 116 -15.69 10.95 2.58
C ASP A 116 -15.78 12.05 3.64
N VAL A 117 -15.43 11.76 4.90
CA VAL A 117 -15.61 12.68 6.03
C VAL A 117 -14.34 13.00 6.81
N ARG A 118 -13.23 12.27 6.62
CA ARG A 118 -12.03 12.41 7.46
C ARG A 118 -10.74 12.27 6.68
N ALA A 119 -9.78 13.12 7.01
CA ALA A 119 -8.41 13.05 6.54
C ALA A 119 -7.46 12.73 7.69
N HIS A 120 -6.44 11.91 7.39
CA HIS A 120 -5.34 11.58 8.27
C HIS A 120 -4.03 11.72 7.53
N ILE A 121 -3.09 12.47 8.09
CA ILE A 121 -1.74 12.65 7.55
C ILE A 121 -0.76 12.33 8.68
N GLY A 122 0.30 11.59 8.42
CA GLY A 122 1.26 11.23 9.46
C GLY A 122 2.67 11.01 8.96
N THR A 123 3.52 10.51 9.84
CA THR A 123 4.93 10.23 9.56
C THR A 123 5.23 8.74 9.40
N SER A 124 4.38 7.86 9.94
CA SER A 124 4.59 6.41 9.99
C SER A 124 4.30 5.73 8.65
N ASN A 125 5.22 4.89 8.19
CA ASN A 125 4.92 3.90 7.15
C ASN A 125 3.91 2.86 7.69
N LEU A 126 3.21 2.18 6.80
CA LEU A 126 2.21 1.15 7.17
C LEU A 126 2.91 -0.20 7.38
N ILE A 127 3.77 -0.23 8.39
CA ILE A 127 4.59 -1.38 8.82
C ILE A 127 4.58 -1.40 10.35
N TRP A 128 4.56 -2.59 10.96
CA TRP A 128 4.40 -2.78 12.41
C TRP A 128 5.39 -1.93 13.23
N ASP A 129 6.67 -1.88 12.85
CA ASP A 129 7.72 -1.16 13.58
C ASP A 129 7.38 0.33 13.77
N TYR A 130 6.76 0.95 12.75
CA TYR A 130 6.41 2.37 12.78
C TYR A 130 5.24 2.72 13.70
N PHE A 131 4.55 1.71 14.23
CA PHE A 131 3.45 1.84 15.18
C PHE A 131 3.86 1.44 16.61
N TYR A 132 4.82 0.53 16.75
CA TYR A 132 5.13 -0.09 18.05
C TYR A 132 6.56 0.14 18.54
N THR A 133 7.52 0.50 17.67
CA THR A 133 8.93 0.62 18.05
C THR A 133 9.56 1.98 17.75
N THR A 134 8.84 2.86 17.06
CA THR A 134 9.29 4.23 16.76
C THR A 134 8.27 5.27 17.24
N ALA A 135 8.71 6.51 17.36
CA ALA A 135 7.83 7.64 17.65
C ALA A 135 7.43 8.33 16.33
N GLY A 136 6.13 8.52 16.14
CA GLY A 136 5.56 9.25 15.01
C GLY A 136 4.50 10.22 15.47
N ILE A 137 4.15 11.17 14.61
CA ILE A 137 3.02 12.08 14.83
C ILE A 137 2.05 11.94 13.67
N SER A 138 0.76 12.09 13.99
CA SER A 138 -0.30 12.17 13.00
C SER A 138 -1.24 13.33 13.31
N PHE A 139 -1.77 13.89 12.24
CA PHE A 139 -2.81 14.91 12.25
C PHE A 139 -4.06 14.31 11.61
N GLY A 140 -5.17 14.34 12.35
CA GLY A 140 -6.47 13.90 11.87
C GLY A 140 -7.47 15.06 11.91
N THR A 141 -8.26 15.23 10.86
CA THR A 141 -9.24 16.32 10.78
C THR A 141 -10.50 15.91 10.03
N TYR A 142 -11.62 16.54 10.42
CA TYR A 142 -12.91 16.47 9.75
C TYR A 142 -13.20 17.74 8.94
N ASN A 143 -12.23 18.63 8.77
CA ASN A 143 -12.40 19.86 8.01
C ASN A 143 -12.66 19.52 6.52
N PRO A 144 -13.83 19.87 5.95
CA PRO A 144 -14.20 19.45 4.60
C PRO A 144 -13.23 19.94 3.50
N ALA A 145 -12.62 21.12 3.69
CA ALA A 145 -11.66 21.65 2.72
C ALA A 145 -10.37 20.81 2.68
N ILE A 146 -9.87 20.39 3.85
CA ILE A 146 -8.68 19.53 3.93
C ILE A 146 -9.00 18.13 3.40
N VAL A 147 -10.16 17.57 3.75
CA VAL A 147 -10.62 16.27 3.22
C VAL A 147 -10.69 16.30 1.70
N SER A 148 -11.34 17.31 1.13
CA SER A 148 -11.46 17.47 -0.33
C SER A 148 -10.10 17.62 -1.01
N GLN A 149 -9.20 18.44 -0.45
CA GLN A 149 -7.87 18.64 -1.02
C GLN A 149 -7.01 17.36 -0.97
N LEU A 150 -7.07 16.61 0.13
CA LEU A 150 -6.33 15.35 0.25
C LEU A 150 -6.87 14.27 -0.70
N GLN A 151 -8.19 14.23 -0.89
CA GLN A 151 -8.81 13.37 -1.90
C GLN A 151 -8.33 13.73 -3.31
N GLN A 152 -8.29 15.02 -3.67
CA GLN A 152 -7.77 15.46 -4.98
C GLN A 152 -6.31 15.05 -5.21
N ILE A 153 -5.47 15.13 -4.18
CA ILE A 153 -4.08 14.66 -4.25
C ILE A 153 -4.03 13.15 -4.50
N PHE A 154 -4.83 12.38 -3.75
CA PHE A 154 -4.93 10.93 -3.95
C PHE A 154 -5.42 10.58 -5.37
N ASP A 155 -6.47 11.24 -5.84
CA ASP A 155 -7.06 10.97 -7.16
C ASP A 155 -6.08 11.32 -8.29
N ALA A 156 -5.31 12.40 -8.15
CA ALA A 156 -4.29 12.78 -9.11
C ALA A 156 -3.20 11.69 -9.22
N ASP A 157 -2.75 11.16 -8.09
CA ASP A 157 -1.77 10.07 -8.07
C ASP A 157 -2.37 8.76 -8.59
N TRP A 158 -3.57 8.39 -8.12
CA TRP A 158 -4.27 7.15 -8.47
C TRP A 158 -4.56 7.02 -9.97
N ASN A 159 -4.89 8.14 -10.61
CA ASN A 159 -5.23 8.20 -12.04
C ASN A 159 -4.03 8.56 -12.93
N SER A 160 -2.85 8.76 -12.35
CA SER A 160 -1.62 9.05 -13.10
C SER A 160 -1.14 7.83 -13.90
N PRO A 161 -0.32 8.03 -14.95
CA PRO A 161 0.35 6.94 -15.66
C PRO A 161 1.41 6.21 -14.81
N TYR A 162 1.66 6.69 -13.58
CA TYR A 162 2.61 6.09 -12.65
C TYR A 162 1.96 5.07 -11.73
N ALA A 163 0.62 4.97 -11.75
CA ALA A 163 -0.13 4.03 -10.94
C ALA A 163 -0.37 2.73 -11.72
N VAL A 164 0.28 1.64 -11.31
CA VAL A 164 0.25 0.32 -11.95
C VAL A 164 -0.54 -0.65 -11.09
N SER A 165 -1.56 -1.31 -11.64
CA SER A 165 -2.37 -2.28 -10.89
C SER A 165 -1.54 -3.44 -10.33
N VAL A 166 -1.88 -3.88 -9.12
CA VAL A 166 -1.37 -5.12 -8.55
C VAL A 166 -2.22 -6.28 -9.07
N GLU A 167 -1.57 -7.27 -9.69
CA GLU A 167 -2.24 -8.47 -10.16
C GLU A 167 -2.64 -9.37 -8.98
N PRO A 168 -3.88 -9.89 -8.92
CA PRO A 168 -4.31 -10.84 -7.89
C PRO A 168 -3.44 -12.11 -7.84
N LEU A 169 -3.57 -12.88 -6.76
CA LEU A 169 -3.09 -14.26 -6.77
C LEU A 169 -3.80 -15.01 -7.90
N GLN A 170 -3.04 -15.70 -8.75
CA GLN A 170 -3.63 -16.61 -9.71
C GLN A 170 -4.44 -17.65 -8.93
N GLU A 171 -5.69 -17.84 -9.32
CA GLU A 171 -6.45 -19.01 -8.89
C GLU A 171 -5.69 -20.23 -9.42
N VAL A 172 -5.03 -20.95 -8.51
CA VAL A 172 -4.56 -22.28 -8.84
C VAL A 172 -5.83 -23.11 -9.01
N ASP A 173 -6.06 -23.66 -10.19
CA ASP A 173 -7.10 -24.65 -10.46
C ASP A 173 -6.83 -25.92 -9.63
N SER A 174 -6.99 -25.84 -8.32
CA SER A 174 -6.89 -26.96 -7.41
C SER A 174 -8.26 -27.64 -7.28
N TYR A 175 -8.80 -28.06 -8.42
CA TYR A 175 -9.73 -29.19 -8.48
C TYR A 175 -8.98 -30.41 -9.02
N SER A 176 -7.86 -30.74 -8.39
CA SER A 176 -7.37 -32.11 -8.38
C SER A 176 -8.07 -32.79 -7.21
N SER A 177 -9.20 -33.42 -7.54
CA SER A 177 -9.97 -34.33 -6.69
C SER A 177 -9.07 -35.28 -5.90
N TRP A 178 -9.29 -35.33 -4.58
CA TRP A 178 -9.04 -36.51 -3.75
C TRP A 178 -10.37 -37.19 -3.47
#